data_AF-A0A368FQC2-F1
#
_entry.id   AF-A0A368FQC2-F1
#
_cell.length_a   1.000
_cell.length_b   1.000
_cell.length_c   1.000
_cell.angle_alpha   90.00
_cell.angle_beta   90.00
_cell.angle_gamma   90.00
#
_symmetry.space_group_name_H-M   'P 1'
#
loop_
_entity.id
_entity.type
_entity.pdbx_description
1 polymer ?
#
loop_
_entity_poly.entity_id
_entity_poly.type
_entity_poly.pdbx_seq_one_letter_code
_entity_poly.pdbx_strand_id
1 'polypeptide(L)'
;MDPEASFPDETLSASISMRRRSHSFSDDYSVQRTNDDATQCKFAAVQLGYWKDEFLPRFAYGSGADQNARRDPEISIGYWARVSAVNLLVERFIERTQGQCQIISIGCGFDTLFWRLKSSGKSVKKFVDVDFSSVTAKKIRQIRKPGTPDLVSLFSEPPKETQHTDLHCGDYNLVGADLRQWAEFKSKLESVGIDSTLPTLFLAECVLVYMSVDQSAELLKHISEFFDTVVFVNYEQVRIKDAFGSVMQKNLEQRGIYLPGLPACSDIETQKERFTHSGWSNVTVVDMNTVYKKLLPQQEVSRIEKIEHLDEMELLRQLLDHYCIGYALNDKSEKFTSRLCAGMSLAQWKLDYSVSSRNCRTADNVYNPPGFHPGATSAQHHVDNEQASEQQEHLAKKRAWDVAMAPAKSLPVNMFMMYMAGRSVSIFPIMMVGMMLWRPAKALFSVNATFKPLEDQNTGSMIVHKIIFVLGNLGAIALAIYKVHTMGLLPNTPSDWLEFIPQPQRVQYSIVSSIYT
;
A
#
# COMPACT_ATOMS: atom_id res chain seq x y z
N MET A 1 17.59 -61.45 -5.68
CA MET A 1 17.65 -60.03 -5.26
C MET A 1 16.51 -59.88 -4.29
N ASP A 2 16.83 -60.06 -3.02
CA ASP A 2 15.90 -59.99 -1.90
C ASP A 2 16.04 -58.63 -1.18
N PRO A 3 15.08 -58.27 -0.30
CA PRO A 3 14.40 -56.98 -0.29
C PRO A 3 14.69 -56.13 0.95
N GLU A 4 14.42 -54.83 0.90
CA GLU A 4 14.24 -53.89 2.03
C GLU A 4 13.76 -52.55 1.42
N ALA A 5 12.80 -51.78 1.93
CA ALA A 5 12.00 -51.85 3.13
C ALA A 5 10.72 -51.01 2.90
N SER A 6 9.59 -51.51 3.37
CA SER A 6 8.32 -50.79 3.50
C SER A 6 8.23 -50.16 4.89
N PHE A 7 8.15 -48.83 4.97
CA PHE A 7 7.61 -48.09 6.14
C PHE A 7 6.84 -46.84 5.67
N PRO A 8 5.76 -46.42 6.37
CA PRO A 8 4.75 -45.51 5.84
C PRO A 8 5.11 -44.03 6.00
N ASP A 9 4.85 -43.25 4.95
CA ASP A 9 5.09 -41.80 4.76
C ASP A 9 4.29 -40.85 5.70
N GLU A 10 3.56 -41.39 6.69
CA GLU A 10 2.71 -40.57 7.58
C GLU A 10 3.50 -39.79 8.63
N THR A 11 4.69 -40.26 9.03
CA THR A 11 5.55 -39.51 9.98
C THR A 11 6.38 -38.43 9.28
N LEU A 12 6.72 -38.62 8.00
CA LEU A 12 7.42 -37.60 7.22
C LEU A 12 6.46 -36.45 6.86
N SER A 13 5.22 -36.74 6.47
CA SER A 13 4.21 -35.71 6.22
C SER A 13 3.80 -34.95 7.49
N ALA A 14 3.73 -35.61 8.64
CA ALA A 14 3.49 -34.95 9.93
C ALA A 14 4.68 -34.10 10.41
N SER A 15 5.92 -34.53 10.15
CA SER A 15 7.12 -33.72 10.46
C SER A 15 7.36 -32.58 9.46
N ILE A 16 6.91 -32.71 8.22
CA ILE A 16 6.89 -31.65 7.21
C ILE A 16 5.75 -30.64 7.49
N SER A 17 4.60 -31.09 8.00
CA SER A 17 3.51 -30.18 8.41
C SER A 17 3.85 -29.40 9.68
N MET A 18 4.60 -30.00 10.62
CA MET A 18 5.17 -29.30 11.78
C MET A 18 6.38 -28.41 11.44
N ARG A 19 7.01 -28.58 10.27
CA ARG A 19 8.08 -27.69 9.74
C ARG A 19 7.57 -26.61 8.79
N ARG A 20 6.25 -26.44 8.61
CA ARG A 20 5.73 -25.18 8.07
C ARG A 20 6.04 -24.09 9.10
N ARG A 21 6.97 -23.20 8.77
CA ARG A 21 7.16 -21.91 9.45
C ARG A 21 5.77 -21.32 9.73
N SER A 22 5.54 -20.89 10.95
CA SER A 22 4.23 -20.44 11.46
C SER A 22 3.66 -19.21 10.76
N HIS A 23 4.35 -18.59 9.79
CA HIS A 23 3.79 -17.60 8.87
C HIS A 23 4.40 -17.80 7.48
N SER A 24 3.57 -17.75 6.44
CA SER A 24 3.93 -18.18 5.09
C SER A 24 4.58 -17.05 4.27
N PHE A 25 5.45 -17.39 3.33
CA PHE A 25 6.07 -16.45 2.37
C PHE A 25 5.05 -15.62 1.57
N SER A 26 3.79 -16.09 1.43
CA SER A 26 2.74 -15.35 0.73
C SER A 26 2.19 -14.18 1.53
N ASP A 27 2.19 -14.27 2.87
CA ASP A 27 1.69 -13.20 3.75
C ASP A 27 2.66 -12.01 3.75
N ASP A 28 3.97 -12.29 3.78
CA ASP A 28 4.98 -11.23 3.72
C ASP A 28 4.97 -10.50 2.36
N TYR A 29 4.63 -11.18 1.26
CA TYR A 29 4.51 -10.54 -0.05
C TYR A 29 3.34 -9.56 -0.11
N SER A 30 2.18 -9.89 0.48
CA SER A 30 1.03 -8.98 0.53
C SER A 30 1.32 -7.77 1.43
N VAL A 31 2.02 -7.96 2.55
CA VAL A 31 2.51 -6.86 3.39
C VAL A 31 3.46 -5.96 2.60
N GLN A 32 4.43 -6.51 1.88
CA GLN A 32 5.35 -5.71 1.05
C GLN A 32 4.63 -4.91 -0.05
N ARG A 33 3.51 -5.42 -0.58
CA ARG A 33 2.71 -4.71 -1.58
C ARG A 33 2.03 -3.45 -1.00
N THR A 34 1.81 -3.40 0.31
CA THR A 34 1.24 -2.20 0.97
C THR A 34 2.14 -0.98 0.85
N ASN A 35 3.46 -1.17 0.71
CA ASN A 35 4.39 -0.09 0.37
C ASN A 35 4.07 0.54 -0.99
N ASP A 36 3.78 -0.27 -2.01
CA ASP A 36 3.44 0.23 -3.34
C ASP A 36 2.14 1.04 -3.27
N ASP A 37 1.11 0.53 -2.58
CA ASP A 37 -0.16 1.24 -2.39
C ASP A 37 0.02 2.57 -1.64
N ALA A 38 0.80 2.59 -0.56
CA ALA A 38 1.09 3.80 0.20
C ALA A 38 1.87 4.83 -0.62
N THR A 39 2.87 4.38 -1.39
CA THR A 39 3.66 5.23 -2.30
C THR A 39 2.78 5.88 -3.34
N GLN A 40 1.83 5.13 -3.93
CA GLN A 40 0.89 5.66 -4.93
C GLN A 40 -0.06 6.70 -4.34
N CYS A 41 -0.62 6.45 -3.14
CA CYS A 41 -1.47 7.43 -2.47
C CYS A 41 -0.71 8.70 -2.12
N LYS A 42 0.53 8.57 -1.61
CA LYS A 42 1.41 9.72 -1.35
C LYS A 42 1.69 10.49 -2.65
N PHE A 43 1.98 9.79 -3.75
CA PHE A 43 2.30 10.41 -5.03
C PHE A 43 1.11 11.17 -5.64
N ALA A 44 -0.09 10.58 -5.62
CA ALA A 44 -1.30 11.24 -6.10
C ALA A 44 -1.57 12.56 -5.36
N ALA A 45 -1.40 12.57 -4.03
CA ALA A 45 -1.56 13.78 -3.23
C ALA A 45 -0.45 14.83 -3.54
N VAL A 46 0.80 14.40 -3.78
CA VAL A 46 1.88 15.31 -4.21
C VAL A 46 1.57 15.95 -5.57
N GLN A 47 1.04 15.18 -6.54
CA GLN A 47 0.68 15.70 -7.85
C GLN A 47 -0.40 16.79 -7.78
N LEU A 48 -1.31 16.69 -6.81
CA LEU A 48 -2.36 17.67 -6.56
C LEU A 48 -1.89 18.87 -5.71
N GLY A 49 -0.64 18.87 -5.24
CA GLY A 49 -0.07 19.98 -4.48
C GLY A 49 -0.42 19.97 -2.98
N TYR A 50 -0.77 18.81 -2.41
CA TYR A 50 -0.98 18.70 -0.96
C TYR A 50 0.32 19.00 -0.19
N TRP A 51 1.46 18.47 -0.64
CA TRP A 51 2.79 18.89 -0.20
C TRP A 51 3.80 18.76 -1.33
N LYS A 52 4.97 19.38 -1.14
CA LYS A 52 6.07 19.32 -2.09
C LYS A 52 6.97 18.12 -1.79
N ASP A 53 7.13 17.24 -2.77
CA ASP A 53 8.12 16.16 -2.74
C ASP A 53 8.65 15.89 -4.14
N GLU A 54 9.84 16.39 -4.43
CA GLU A 54 10.48 16.22 -5.75
C GLU A 54 11.06 14.81 -5.94
N PHE A 55 11.21 14.05 -4.86
CA PHE A 55 11.90 12.76 -4.83
C PHE A 55 10.94 11.58 -4.99
N LEU A 56 9.73 11.69 -4.44
CA LEU A 56 8.71 10.63 -4.48
C LEU A 56 8.35 10.11 -5.89
N PRO A 57 8.29 10.95 -6.94
CA PRO A 57 8.04 10.46 -8.30
C PRO A 57 9.01 9.33 -8.69
N ARG A 58 10.27 9.39 -8.22
CA ARG A 58 11.30 8.37 -8.51
C ARG A 58 10.90 6.96 -8.10
N PHE A 59 10.06 6.84 -7.08
CA PHE A 59 9.63 5.56 -6.53
C PHE A 59 8.22 5.16 -7.00
N ALA A 60 7.39 6.12 -7.43
CA ALA A 60 6.02 5.86 -7.89
C ALA A 60 5.93 5.30 -9.32
N TYR A 61 6.87 5.62 -10.22
CA TYR A 61 6.80 5.19 -11.64
C TYR A 61 7.01 3.66 -11.86
N GLY A 62 7.39 2.90 -10.84
CA GLY A 62 7.68 1.46 -10.95
C GLY A 62 6.50 0.53 -10.68
N SER A 63 5.38 1.04 -10.16
CA SER A 63 4.20 0.24 -9.84
C SER A 63 3.25 0.26 -11.04
N GLY A 64 2.90 -0.88 -11.62
CA GLY A 64 1.98 -1.01 -12.78
C GLY A 64 0.52 -0.64 -12.50
N ALA A 65 0.27 0.26 -11.55
CA ALA A 65 -1.05 0.81 -11.25
C ALA A 65 -1.31 2.01 -12.17
N ASP A 66 -2.59 2.21 -12.50
CA ASP A 66 -3.06 3.29 -13.36
C ASP A 66 -2.71 4.64 -12.71
N GLN A 67 -1.75 5.38 -13.29
CA GLN A 67 -1.29 6.69 -12.79
C GLN A 67 -2.42 7.73 -12.76
N ASN A 68 -3.54 7.44 -13.41
CA ASN A 68 -4.73 8.30 -13.48
C ASN A 68 -5.87 7.83 -12.57
N ALA A 69 -5.65 6.85 -11.68
CA ALA A 69 -6.67 6.44 -10.71
C ALA A 69 -6.89 7.55 -9.68
N ARG A 70 -7.93 8.37 -9.90
CA ARG A 70 -8.38 9.41 -8.96
C ARG A 70 -8.60 8.77 -7.59
N ARG A 71 -8.02 9.37 -6.54
CA ARG A 71 -8.27 9.01 -5.14
C ARG A 71 -9.35 9.91 -4.59
N ASP A 72 -10.11 9.38 -3.64
CA ASP A 72 -11.12 10.18 -2.93
C ASP A 72 -10.40 11.25 -2.09
N PRO A 73 -10.90 12.50 -2.04
CA PRO A 73 -10.19 13.62 -1.41
C PRO A 73 -9.83 13.37 0.06
N GLU A 74 -10.68 12.69 0.83
CA GLU A 74 -10.44 12.34 2.23
C GLU A 74 -9.18 11.46 2.41
N ILE A 75 -8.85 10.64 1.41
CA ILE A 75 -7.64 9.82 1.42
C ILE A 75 -6.41 10.71 1.24
N SER A 76 -6.44 11.62 0.26
CA SER A 76 -5.34 12.57 0.01
C SER A 76 -5.10 13.47 1.23
N ILE A 77 -6.18 14.01 1.83
CA ILE A 77 -6.12 14.82 3.06
C ILE A 77 -5.56 13.98 4.23
N GLY A 78 -6.01 12.73 4.38
CA GLY A 78 -5.50 11.82 5.41
C GLY A 78 -4.00 11.56 5.29
N TYR A 79 -3.50 11.31 4.07
CA TYR A 79 -2.06 11.16 3.82
C TYR A 79 -1.27 12.44 4.07
N TRP A 80 -1.81 13.60 3.69
CA TRP A 80 -1.19 14.89 4.03
C TRP A 80 -1.08 15.08 5.55
N ALA A 81 -2.15 14.80 6.29
CA ALA A 81 -2.16 14.93 7.75
C ALA A 81 -1.14 14.00 8.40
N ARG A 82 -1.07 12.73 7.94
CA ARG A 82 -0.08 11.74 8.34
C ARG A 82 1.36 12.23 8.11
N VAL A 83 1.70 12.60 6.87
CA VAL A 83 3.06 13.04 6.51
C VAL A 83 3.44 14.31 7.28
N SER A 84 2.50 15.25 7.42
CA SER A 84 2.74 16.52 8.12
C SER A 84 2.98 16.32 9.61
N ALA A 85 2.22 15.43 10.25
CA ALA A 85 2.37 15.12 11.67
C ALA A 85 3.70 14.42 11.98
N VAL A 86 4.09 13.43 11.17
CA VAL A 86 5.38 12.74 11.31
C VAL A 86 6.54 13.71 11.06
N ASN A 87 6.48 14.50 9.99
CA ASN A 87 7.50 15.52 9.70
C ASN A 87 7.67 16.50 10.86
N LEU A 88 6.58 16.99 11.44
CA LEU A 88 6.63 17.95 12.55
C LEU A 88 7.38 17.37 13.77
N LEU A 89 7.16 16.09 14.10
CA LEU A 89 7.86 15.42 15.19
C LEU A 89 9.35 15.22 14.88
N VAL A 90 9.67 14.83 13.64
CA VAL A 90 11.05 14.64 13.18
C VAL A 90 11.82 15.96 13.22
N GLU A 91 11.26 17.03 12.66
CA GLU A 91 11.92 18.34 12.63
C GLU A 91 12.19 18.88 14.03
N ARG A 92 11.21 18.75 14.94
CA ARG A 92 11.39 19.13 16.33
C ARG A 92 12.47 18.32 17.02
N PHE A 93 12.53 17.01 16.78
CA PHE A 93 13.58 16.18 17.34
C PHE A 93 14.97 16.63 16.86
N ILE A 94 15.14 16.93 15.57
CA ILE A 94 16.39 17.46 15.00
C ILE A 94 16.74 18.81 15.61
N GLU A 95 15.79 19.74 15.74
CA GLU A 95 16.01 21.06 16.33
C GLU A 95 16.46 20.98 17.79
N ARG A 96 15.80 20.13 18.59
CA ARG A 96 16.10 19.96 20.02
C ARG A 96 17.45 19.30 20.28
N THR A 97 17.88 18.45 19.36
CA THR A 97 19.18 17.78 19.40
C THR A 97 20.26 18.56 18.62
N GLN A 98 19.91 19.68 17.99
CA GLN A 98 20.80 20.51 17.18
C GLN A 98 21.52 19.70 16.07
N GLY A 99 20.80 18.73 15.48
CA GLY A 99 21.34 17.80 14.48
C GLY A 99 22.34 16.76 15.02
N GLN A 100 22.64 16.75 16.33
CA GLN A 100 23.47 15.73 16.99
C GLN A 100 22.63 14.50 17.36
N CYS A 101 21.97 13.93 16.36
CA CYS A 101 21.07 12.80 16.54
C CYS A 101 21.11 11.82 15.37
N GLN A 102 20.47 10.67 15.58
CA GLN A 102 20.29 9.63 14.59
C GLN A 102 18.79 9.41 14.34
N ILE A 103 18.43 9.05 13.12
CA ILE A 103 17.05 8.67 12.76
C ILE A 103 17.09 7.28 12.16
N ILE A 104 16.22 6.40 12.65
CA ILE A 104 16.04 5.04 12.16
C ILE A 104 14.58 4.88 11.74
N SER A 105 14.33 4.80 10.45
CA SER A 105 13.00 4.57 9.88
C SER A 105 12.84 3.09 9.62
N ILE A 106 11.99 2.43 10.42
CA ILE A 106 11.71 0.99 10.29
C ILE A 106 10.47 0.78 9.43
N GLY A 107 10.48 -0.25 8.57
CA GLY A 107 9.45 -0.41 7.54
C GLY A 107 9.40 0.81 6.61
N CYS A 108 10.57 1.31 6.21
CA CYS A 108 10.69 2.60 5.54
C CYS A 108 9.99 2.66 4.18
N GLY A 109 9.74 1.51 3.55
CA GLY A 109 9.22 1.44 2.21
C GLY A 109 10.01 2.31 1.24
N PHE A 110 9.31 3.04 0.39
CA PHE A 110 9.89 4.05 -0.50
C PHE A 110 9.80 5.48 0.05
N ASP A 111 9.81 5.66 1.37
CA ASP A 111 9.79 6.98 1.97
C ASP A 111 11.01 7.82 1.55
N THR A 112 10.79 9.12 1.42
CA THR A 112 11.71 10.12 0.86
C THR A 112 12.20 11.13 1.90
N LEU A 113 11.87 10.94 3.18
CA LEU A 113 12.14 11.87 4.27
C LEU A 113 13.61 12.31 4.33
N PHE A 114 14.57 11.39 4.13
CA PHE A 114 16.00 11.75 4.10
C PHE A 114 16.30 12.89 3.11
N TRP A 115 15.89 12.72 1.84
CA TRP A 115 16.14 13.71 0.80
C TRP A 115 15.39 15.02 1.05
N ARG A 116 14.16 14.94 1.58
CA ARG A 116 13.39 16.13 1.97
C ARG A 116 14.05 16.90 3.11
N LEU A 117 14.61 16.21 4.11
CA LEU A 117 15.37 16.85 5.19
C LEU A 117 16.63 17.52 4.64
N LYS A 118 17.40 16.81 3.81
CA LYS A 118 18.60 17.34 3.16
C LYS A 118 18.33 18.58 2.32
N SER A 119 17.30 18.57 1.48
CA SER A 119 16.94 19.72 0.65
C SER A 119 16.44 20.91 1.47
N SER A 120 15.86 20.66 2.65
CA SER A 120 15.48 21.70 3.62
C SER A 120 16.64 22.23 4.48
N GLY A 121 17.88 21.76 4.26
CA GLY A 121 19.06 22.16 5.02
C GLY A 121 19.16 21.53 6.42
N LYS A 122 18.30 20.58 6.75
CA LYS A 122 18.36 19.82 8.00
C LYS A 122 19.33 18.64 7.84
N SER A 123 20.20 18.45 8.83
CA SER A 123 21.16 17.35 8.84
C SER A 123 21.14 16.61 10.17
N VAL A 124 21.43 15.32 10.10
CA VAL A 124 21.56 14.40 11.24
C VAL A 124 22.89 13.66 11.11
N LYS A 125 23.38 13.07 12.19
CA LYS A 125 24.63 12.28 12.15
C LYS A 125 24.48 11.02 11.33
N LYS A 126 23.32 10.37 11.41
CA LYS A 126 23.01 9.16 10.67
C LYS A 126 21.52 9.02 10.43
N PHE A 127 21.16 8.67 9.20
CA PHE A 127 19.81 8.29 8.82
C PHE A 127 19.85 6.86 8.31
N VAL A 128 19.07 5.96 8.94
CA VAL A 128 19.02 4.54 8.59
C VAL A 128 17.61 4.16 8.21
N ASP A 129 17.42 3.76 6.96
CA ASP A 129 16.21 3.13 6.48
C ASP A 129 16.32 1.62 6.61
N VAL A 130 15.27 0.97 7.10
CA VAL A 130 15.22 -0.47 7.35
C VAL A 130 13.92 -1.02 6.79
N ASP A 131 14.00 -2.07 5.98
CA ASP A 131 12.83 -2.80 5.48
C ASP A 131 13.23 -4.25 5.13
N PHE A 132 12.29 -5.06 4.66
CA PHE A 132 12.60 -6.35 4.08
C PHE A 132 13.59 -6.21 2.92
N SER A 133 14.51 -7.16 2.82
CA SER A 133 15.55 -7.19 1.78
C SER A 133 15.02 -7.09 0.35
N SER A 134 13.80 -7.59 0.09
CA SER A 134 13.12 -7.45 -1.21
C SER A 134 12.67 -6.02 -1.51
N VAL A 135 12.28 -5.26 -0.49
CA VAL A 135 11.88 -3.84 -0.60
C VAL A 135 13.12 -2.97 -0.73
N THR A 136 14.13 -3.19 0.11
CA THR A 136 15.38 -2.42 0.05
C THR A 136 16.08 -2.62 -1.30
N ALA A 137 16.15 -3.86 -1.82
CA ALA A 137 16.70 -4.12 -3.15
C ALA A 137 15.97 -3.34 -4.27
N LYS A 138 14.65 -3.21 -4.19
CA LYS A 138 13.87 -2.36 -5.13
C LYS A 138 14.19 -0.87 -4.93
N LYS A 139 14.27 -0.41 -3.69
CA LYS A 139 14.60 0.99 -3.36
C LYS A 139 15.99 1.37 -3.88
N ILE A 140 16.99 0.51 -3.67
CA ILE A 140 18.37 0.69 -4.18
C ILE A 140 18.37 0.89 -5.70
N ARG A 141 17.63 0.05 -6.44
CA ARG A 141 17.53 0.17 -7.91
C ARG A 141 16.97 1.54 -8.34
N GLN A 142 15.98 2.07 -7.63
CA GLN A 142 15.42 3.39 -7.94
C GLN A 142 16.36 4.54 -7.56
N ILE A 143 17.04 4.43 -6.41
CA ILE A 143 18.06 5.39 -5.96
C ILE A 143 19.18 5.50 -7.00
N ARG A 144 19.70 4.36 -7.47
CA ARG A 144 20.86 4.29 -8.37
C ARG A 144 20.53 4.54 -9.83
N LYS A 145 19.25 4.51 -10.21
CA LYS A 145 18.84 4.83 -11.57
C LYS A 145 19.40 6.23 -11.92
N PRO A 146 19.90 6.49 -13.14
CA PRO A 146 20.27 7.84 -13.56
C PRO A 146 19.05 8.72 -13.87
N GLY A 147 19.18 10.05 -13.80
CA GLY A 147 18.14 11.02 -14.20
C GLY A 147 17.51 11.79 -13.03
N THR A 148 16.62 12.72 -13.32
CA THR A 148 16.11 13.72 -12.35
C THR A 148 14.98 13.18 -11.44
N PRO A 149 14.98 13.51 -10.13
CA PRO A 149 16.09 14.11 -9.39
C PRO A 149 17.24 13.12 -9.21
N ASP A 150 18.46 13.63 -9.18
CA ASP A 150 19.65 12.83 -8.87
C ASP A 150 19.74 12.59 -7.36
N LEU A 151 19.18 11.47 -6.91
CA LEU A 151 19.18 11.08 -5.50
C LEU A 151 20.58 10.80 -4.95
N VAL A 152 21.52 10.39 -5.80
CA VAL A 152 22.88 10.03 -5.40
C VAL A 152 23.70 11.27 -5.07
N SER A 153 23.46 12.38 -5.78
CA SER A 153 24.15 13.66 -5.56
C SER A 153 23.95 14.27 -4.16
N LEU A 154 22.90 13.85 -3.44
CA LEU A 154 22.55 14.38 -2.12
C LEU A 154 23.20 13.63 -0.95
N PHE A 155 23.91 12.53 -1.22
CA PHE A 155 24.62 11.77 -0.18
C PHE A 155 25.96 12.40 0.18
N SER A 156 26.42 12.18 1.42
CA SER A 156 27.74 12.65 1.84
C SER A 156 28.89 11.85 1.23
N GLU A 157 28.66 10.57 0.89
CA GLU A 157 29.64 9.68 0.28
C GLU A 157 29.05 8.93 -0.92
N PRO A 158 29.91 8.46 -1.85
CA PRO A 158 29.46 7.65 -2.97
C PRO A 158 28.81 6.33 -2.47
N PRO A 159 27.72 5.86 -3.10
CA PRO A 159 27.00 4.68 -2.65
C PRO A 159 27.85 3.40 -2.74
N LYS A 160 27.93 2.67 -1.63
CA LYS A 160 28.54 1.33 -1.53
C LYS A 160 27.46 0.31 -1.23
N GLU A 161 27.27 -0.65 -2.12
CA GLU A 161 26.22 -1.67 -2.01
C GLU A 161 26.80 -2.97 -1.46
N THR A 162 26.08 -3.58 -0.51
CA THR A 162 26.44 -4.87 0.09
C THR A 162 25.30 -5.85 -0.11
N GLN A 163 25.59 -7.06 -0.61
CA GLN A 163 24.63 -8.16 -0.77
C GLN A 163 23.33 -7.80 -1.54
N HIS A 164 23.37 -6.78 -2.42
CA HIS A 164 22.21 -6.29 -3.19
C HIS A 164 20.99 -5.84 -2.37
N THR A 165 21.16 -5.68 -1.07
CA THR A 165 20.06 -5.44 -0.11
C THR A 165 20.40 -4.32 0.86
N ASP A 166 21.68 -3.98 1.01
CA ASP A 166 22.15 -2.85 1.81
C ASP A 166 22.86 -1.81 0.92
N LEU A 167 22.72 -0.54 1.30
CA LEU A 167 23.36 0.60 0.65
C LEU A 167 23.90 1.57 1.71
N HIS A 168 25.18 1.94 1.57
CA HIS A 168 25.88 2.83 2.50
C HIS A 168 26.41 4.05 1.75
N CYS A 169 25.99 5.24 2.17
CA CYS A 169 26.33 6.51 1.51
C CYS A 169 26.84 7.56 2.51
N GLY A 170 27.53 7.11 3.58
CA GLY A 170 28.02 7.95 4.67
C GLY A 170 26.92 8.24 5.69
N ASP A 171 26.27 9.39 5.58
CA ASP A 171 25.21 9.83 6.50
C ASP A 171 23.85 9.14 6.27
N TYR A 172 23.65 8.54 5.10
CA TYR A 172 22.49 7.70 4.78
C TYR A 172 22.88 6.22 4.66
N ASN A 173 22.09 5.35 5.27
CA ASN A 173 22.21 3.90 5.16
C ASN A 173 20.82 3.29 4.90
N LEU A 174 20.77 2.27 4.06
CA LEU A 174 19.58 1.46 3.82
C LEU A 174 19.97 0.02 4.07
N VAL A 175 19.24 -0.70 4.93
CA VAL A 175 19.59 -2.08 5.28
C VAL A 175 18.38 -3.00 5.20
N GLY A 176 18.58 -4.18 4.60
CA GLY A 176 17.60 -5.25 4.57
C GLY A 176 17.62 -6.04 5.88
N ALA A 177 16.51 -6.02 6.63
CA ALA A 177 16.35 -6.78 7.87
C ALA A 177 14.87 -7.12 8.14
N ASP A 178 14.62 -8.31 8.69
CA ASP A 178 13.31 -8.63 9.26
C ASP A 178 13.21 -8.09 10.70
N LEU A 179 12.31 -7.14 10.92
CA LEU A 179 12.10 -6.51 12.25
C LEU A 179 11.64 -7.50 13.32
N ARG A 180 11.11 -8.67 12.93
CA ARG A 180 10.72 -9.76 13.83
C ARG A 180 11.93 -10.52 14.37
N GLN A 181 13.11 -10.32 13.78
CA GLN A 181 14.36 -11.01 14.12
C GLN A 181 15.34 -10.01 14.73
N TRP A 182 15.19 -9.73 16.03
CA TRP A 182 15.99 -8.72 16.73
C TRP A 182 17.51 -8.91 16.55
N ALA A 183 18.02 -10.14 16.61
CA ALA A 183 19.45 -10.40 16.48
C ALA A 183 20.00 -9.96 15.10
N GLU A 184 19.26 -10.23 14.02
CA GLU A 184 19.61 -9.77 12.67
C GLU A 184 19.52 -8.25 12.58
N PHE A 185 18.41 -7.68 13.06
CA PHE A 185 18.19 -6.24 13.02
C PHE A 185 19.27 -5.47 13.78
N LYS A 186 19.61 -5.91 15.00
CA LYS A 186 20.68 -5.33 15.82
C LYS A 186 22.03 -5.42 15.11
N SER A 187 22.38 -6.58 14.54
CA SER A 187 23.63 -6.75 13.81
C SER A 187 23.76 -5.78 12.62
N LYS A 188 22.66 -5.51 11.91
CA LYS A 188 22.62 -4.52 10.82
C LYS A 188 22.83 -3.09 11.35
N LEU A 189 22.19 -2.72 12.46
CA LEU A 189 22.41 -1.41 13.11
C LEU A 189 23.86 -1.22 13.57
N GLU A 190 24.47 -2.25 14.15
CA GLU A 190 25.87 -2.24 14.54
C GLU A 190 26.79 -2.13 13.31
N SER A 191 26.49 -2.84 12.20
CA SER A 191 27.31 -2.80 10.98
C SER A 191 27.32 -1.44 10.29
N VAL A 192 26.23 -0.66 10.43
CA VAL A 192 26.20 0.72 9.91
C VAL A 192 26.87 1.69 10.88
N GLY A 193 27.28 1.25 12.07
CA GLY A 193 27.92 2.07 13.11
C GLY A 193 26.95 3.03 13.79
N ILE A 194 25.76 2.57 14.18
CA ILE A 194 24.87 3.32 15.07
C ILE A 194 25.53 3.50 16.45
N ASP A 195 25.47 4.72 16.97
CA ASP A 195 25.98 5.07 18.30
C ASP A 195 24.83 5.04 19.32
N SER A 196 24.85 4.10 20.27
CA SER A 196 23.80 3.97 21.29
C SER A 196 23.75 5.13 22.29
N THR A 197 24.81 5.94 22.36
CA THR A 197 24.93 7.09 23.27
C THR A 197 24.35 8.38 22.69
N LEU A 198 24.12 8.43 21.38
CA LEU A 198 23.47 9.57 20.72
C LEU A 198 21.94 9.47 20.80
N PRO A 199 21.23 10.62 20.94
CA PRO A 199 19.79 10.67 20.82
C PRO A 199 19.33 10.05 19.50
N THR A 200 18.47 9.04 19.59
CA THR A 200 18.02 8.29 18.41
C THR A 200 16.50 8.30 18.30
N LEU A 201 15.99 8.65 17.13
CA LEU A 201 14.57 8.66 16.80
C LEU A 201 14.22 7.45 15.92
N PHE A 202 13.32 6.61 16.40
CA PHE A 202 12.68 5.54 15.61
C PHE A 202 11.39 6.03 15.00
N LEU A 203 11.17 5.74 13.72
CA LEU A 203 9.92 6.02 13.01
C LEU A 203 9.29 4.71 12.57
N ALA A 204 8.05 4.47 13.00
CA ALA A 204 7.21 3.37 12.52
C ALA A 204 5.92 3.96 11.93
N GLU A 205 5.81 3.98 10.61
CA GLU A 205 4.69 4.60 9.90
C GLU A 205 3.80 3.53 9.24
N CYS A 206 2.79 3.05 9.98
CA CYS A 206 1.96 1.88 9.67
C CYS A 206 2.79 0.59 9.56
N VAL A 207 3.57 0.25 10.58
CA VAL A 207 4.50 -0.91 10.52
C VAL A 207 4.16 -1.95 11.57
N LEU A 208 4.04 -1.55 12.83
CA LEU A 208 3.93 -2.50 13.94
C LEU A 208 2.62 -3.31 13.90
N VAL A 209 1.58 -2.81 13.22
CA VAL A 209 0.29 -3.51 13.01
C VAL A 209 0.43 -4.78 12.13
N TYR A 210 1.47 -4.89 11.31
CA TYR A 210 1.75 -6.07 10.48
C TYR A 210 2.47 -7.20 11.23
N MET A 211 2.91 -6.96 12.45
CA MET A 211 3.57 -7.94 13.32
C MET A 211 2.62 -8.36 14.45
N SER A 212 2.79 -9.56 15.01
CA SER A 212 1.98 -9.93 16.19
C SER A 212 2.26 -8.97 17.36
N VAL A 213 1.31 -8.88 18.29
CA VAL A 213 1.45 -8.05 19.48
C VAL A 213 2.74 -8.40 20.24
N ASP A 214 3.02 -9.69 20.42
CA ASP A 214 4.23 -10.17 21.10
C ASP A 214 5.52 -9.79 20.37
N GLN A 215 5.58 -9.99 19.05
CA GLN A 215 6.76 -9.63 18.24
C GLN A 215 7.04 -8.13 18.30
N SER A 216 5.98 -7.31 18.21
CA SER A 216 6.12 -5.87 18.30
C SER A 216 6.52 -5.40 19.70
N ALA A 217 6.03 -6.04 20.77
CA ALA A 217 6.40 -5.74 22.14
C ALA A 217 7.87 -6.09 22.41
N GLU A 218 8.35 -7.24 21.90
CA GLU A 218 9.75 -7.64 21.99
C GLU A 218 10.67 -6.65 21.26
N LEU A 219 10.31 -6.23 20.05
CA LEU A 219 11.03 -5.19 19.30
C LEU A 219 11.10 -3.87 20.09
N LEU A 220 9.96 -3.39 20.59
CA LEU A 220 9.86 -2.16 21.36
C LEU A 220 10.71 -2.22 22.64
N LYS A 221 10.68 -3.35 23.35
CA LYS A 221 11.46 -3.59 24.55
C LYS A 221 12.95 -3.51 24.25
N HIS A 222 13.41 -4.25 23.25
CA HIS A 222 14.83 -4.27 22.87
C HIS A 222 15.35 -2.90 22.41
N ILE A 223 14.55 -2.14 21.66
CA ILE A 223 14.90 -0.76 21.28
C ILE A 223 15.05 0.11 22.54
N SER A 224 14.13 0.00 23.49
CA SER A 224 14.17 0.78 24.74
C SER A 224 15.42 0.49 25.58
N GLU A 225 15.92 -0.75 25.52
CA GLU A 225 17.09 -1.21 26.27
C GLU A 225 18.42 -0.84 25.58
N PHE A 226 18.46 -0.84 24.24
CA PHE A 226 19.70 -0.67 23.47
C PHE A 226 20.26 0.75 23.45
N PHE A 227 19.43 1.79 23.57
CA PHE A 227 19.85 3.19 23.51
C PHE A 227 19.80 3.89 24.88
N ASP A 228 20.66 4.89 25.06
CA ASP A 228 20.65 5.75 26.26
C ASP A 228 19.49 6.76 26.21
N THR A 229 19.30 7.41 25.06
CA THR A 229 18.21 8.36 24.81
C THR A 229 17.53 7.98 23.50
N VAL A 230 16.27 7.56 23.58
CA VAL A 230 15.50 7.10 22.42
C VAL A 230 14.08 7.65 22.42
N VAL A 231 13.67 8.11 21.25
CA VAL A 231 12.29 8.49 20.94
C VAL A 231 11.74 7.50 19.92
N PHE A 232 10.52 7.03 20.10
CA PHE A 232 9.82 6.20 19.13
C PHE A 232 8.55 6.91 18.70
N VAL A 233 8.41 7.19 17.41
CA VAL A 233 7.18 7.75 16.82
C VAL A 233 6.45 6.65 16.07
N ASN A 234 5.19 6.43 16.44
CA ASN A 234 4.32 5.43 15.85
C ASN A 234 3.09 6.11 15.25
N TYR A 235 2.85 5.90 13.96
CA TYR A 235 1.59 6.26 13.31
C TYR A 235 0.92 4.97 12.85
N GLU A 236 -0.28 4.67 13.31
CA GLU A 236 -1.04 3.48 12.88
C GLU A 236 -2.53 3.60 13.25
N GLN A 237 -3.28 2.52 13.03
CA GLN A 237 -4.71 2.47 13.30
C GLN A 237 -5.04 2.51 14.79
N VAL A 238 -6.25 2.99 15.12
CA VAL A 238 -6.84 2.97 16.46
C VAL A 238 -8.36 2.83 16.37
N ARG A 239 -9.03 2.49 17.47
CA ARG A 239 -10.50 2.36 17.56
C ARG A 239 -11.09 1.30 16.62
N ILE A 240 -10.38 0.19 16.43
CA ILE A 240 -10.77 -0.83 15.44
C ILE A 240 -12.04 -1.64 15.79
N LYS A 241 -12.55 -1.53 17.02
CA LYS A 241 -13.66 -2.36 17.51
C LYS A 241 -15.04 -1.93 17.01
N ASP A 242 -15.14 -0.82 16.28
CA ASP A 242 -16.41 -0.31 15.78
C ASP A 242 -16.77 -0.88 14.39
N ALA A 243 -17.87 -0.37 13.82
CA ALA A 243 -18.33 -0.80 12.49
C ALA A 243 -17.33 -0.44 11.38
N PHE A 244 -16.67 0.71 11.47
CA PHE A 244 -15.69 1.15 10.49
C PHE A 244 -14.46 0.26 10.52
N GLY A 245 -13.90 0.00 11.72
CA GLY A 245 -12.77 -0.88 11.90
C GLY A 245 -13.04 -2.31 11.41
N SER A 246 -14.25 -2.81 11.65
CA SER A 246 -14.70 -4.12 11.14
C SER A 246 -14.75 -4.16 9.60
N VAL A 247 -15.22 -3.09 8.95
CA VAL A 247 -15.23 -2.98 7.48
C VAL A 247 -13.81 -2.85 6.94
N MET A 248 -12.96 -2.03 7.58
CA MET A 248 -11.56 -1.86 7.19
C MET A 248 -10.80 -3.18 7.27
N GLN A 249 -10.95 -3.94 8.36
CA GLN A 249 -10.32 -5.24 8.51
C GLN A 249 -10.76 -6.21 7.41
N LYS A 250 -12.07 -6.34 7.16
CA LYS A 250 -12.60 -7.20 6.09
C LYS A 250 -12.08 -6.81 4.71
N ASN A 251 -11.97 -5.51 4.42
CA ASN A 251 -11.45 -5.02 3.15
C ASN A 251 -9.97 -5.36 2.93
N LEU A 252 -9.17 -5.34 4.00
CA LEU A 252 -7.75 -5.73 3.95
C LEU A 252 -7.60 -7.25 3.82
N GLU A 253 -8.38 -8.02 4.58
CA GLU A 253 -8.39 -9.49 4.50
C GLU A 253 -8.78 -9.99 3.10
N GLN A 254 -9.76 -9.34 2.45
CA GLN A 254 -10.14 -9.63 1.06
C GLN A 254 -9.01 -9.38 0.04
N ARG A 255 -8.04 -8.53 0.38
CA ARG A 255 -6.83 -8.27 -0.41
C ARG A 255 -5.65 -9.17 -0.01
N GLY A 256 -5.86 -10.09 0.93
CA GLY A 256 -4.83 -10.98 1.46
C GLY A 256 -3.89 -10.29 2.45
N ILE A 257 -4.27 -9.14 3.01
CA ILE A 257 -3.49 -8.41 4.02
C ILE A 257 -4.06 -8.74 5.39
N TYR A 258 -3.30 -9.50 6.18
CA TYR A 258 -3.64 -9.81 7.56
C TYR A 258 -2.90 -8.88 8.53
N LEU A 259 -3.61 -8.44 9.58
CA LEU A 259 -3.09 -7.50 10.58
C LEU A 259 -2.99 -8.19 11.95
N PRO A 260 -1.92 -8.95 12.24
CA PRO A 260 -1.77 -9.66 13.50
C PRO A 260 -1.61 -8.72 14.72
N GLY A 261 -1.20 -7.47 14.51
CA GLY A 261 -1.04 -6.46 15.56
C GLY A 261 -2.32 -5.69 15.86
N LEU A 262 -3.41 -5.93 15.12
CA LEU A 262 -4.68 -5.22 15.25
C LEU A 262 -5.29 -5.21 16.67
N PRO A 263 -5.13 -6.25 17.52
CA PRO A 263 -5.61 -6.20 18.90
C PRO A 263 -5.03 -5.02 19.71
N ALA A 264 -3.78 -4.59 19.42
CA ALA A 264 -3.16 -3.42 20.06
C ALA A 264 -3.78 -2.08 19.60
N CYS A 265 -4.58 -2.08 18.53
CA CYS A 265 -5.23 -0.90 17.96
C CYS A 265 -6.68 -0.72 18.44
N SER A 266 -7.03 -1.34 19.58
CA SER A 266 -8.39 -1.31 20.14
C SER A 266 -8.87 0.11 20.47
N ASP A 267 -8.01 0.90 21.10
CA ASP A 267 -8.26 2.28 21.52
C ASP A 267 -6.92 2.98 21.86
N ILE A 268 -6.99 4.26 22.23
CA ILE A 268 -5.81 5.08 22.54
C ILE A 268 -5.05 4.56 23.78
N GLU A 269 -5.76 4.01 24.76
CA GLU A 269 -5.12 3.49 25.97
C GLU A 269 -4.37 2.19 25.68
N THR A 270 -4.95 1.29 24.89
CA THR A 270 -4.27 0.08 24.43
C THR A 270 -2.97 0.41 23.66
N GLN A 271 -2.99 1.46 22.84
CA GLN A 271 -1.79 1.97 22.17
C GLN A 271 -0.73 2.46 23.16
N LYS A 272 -1.12 3.17 24.22
CA LYS A 272 -0.18 3.60 25.28
C LYS A 272 0.36 2.42 26.10
N GLU A 273 -0.50 1.48 26.45
CA GLU A 273 -0.18 0.26 27.19
C GLU A 273 0.87 -0.57 26.45
N ARG A 274 0.77 -0.68 25.13
CA ARG A 274 1.76 -1.36 24.28
C ARG A 274 3.19 -0.85 24.52
N PHE A 275 3.37 0.46 24.62
CA PHE A 275 4.67 1.07 24.88
C PHE A 275 5.06 0.95 26.35
N THR A 276 4.16 1.29 27.27
CA THR A 276 4.47 1.28 28.71
C THR A 276 4.82 -0.12 29.23
N HIS A 277 4.09 -1.15 28.81
CA HIS A 277 4.42 -2.56 29.11
C HIS A 277 5.73 -3.03 28.45
N SER A 278 6.18 -2.36 27.39
CA SER A 278 7.44 -2.65 26.70
C SER A 278 8.61 -1.78 27.22
N GLY A 279 8.50 -1.22 28.42
CA GLY A 279 9.60 -0.50 29.09
C GLY A 279 9.70 0.99 28.76
N TRP A 280 8.69 1.61 28.14
CA TRP A 280 8.69 3.03 27.81
C TRP A 280 8.01 3.88 28.89
N SER A 281 8.66 4.96 29.32
CA SER A 281 8.18 5.78 30.45
C SER A 281 7.27 6.92 30.02
N ASN A 282 7.68 7.73 29.05
CA ASN A 282 6.95 8.93 28.63
C ASN A 282 6.21 8.66 27.33
N VAL A 283 4.96 8.23 27.40
CA VAL A 283 4.15 7.83 26.23
C VAL A 283 2.99 8.81 26.03
N THR A 284 2.89 9.38 24.84
CA THR A 284 1.75 10.22 24.42
C THR A 284 1.19 9.67 23.11
N VAL A 285 -0.12 9.48 23.05
CA VAL A 285 -0.83 9.02 21.85
C VAL A 285 -2.04 9.93 21.64
N VAL A 286 -2.24 10.40 20.41
CA VAL A 286 -3.30 11.34 20.04
C VAL A 286 -3.96 10.88 18.73
N ASP A 287 -5.28 10.96 18.65
CA ASP A 287 -6.03 10.65 17.43
C ASP A 287 -5.78 11.69 16.34
N MET A 288 -5.87 11.26 15.08
CA MET A 288 -5.55 12.13 13.94
C MET A 288 -6.59 13.24 13.72
N ASN A 289 -7.81 13.13 14.25
CA ASN A 289 -8.77 14.24 14.26
C ASN A 289 -8.28 15.40 15.12
N THR A 290 -7.81 15.09 16.32
CA THR A 290 -7.21 16.08 17.23
C THR A 290 -5.98 16.69 16.60
N VAL A 291 -5.12 15.87 15.97
CA VAL A 291 -3.93 16.35 15.24
C VAL A 291 -4.33 17.34 14.13
N TYR A 292 -5.26 16.94 13.27
CA TYR A 292 -5.72 17.73 12.14
C TYR A 292 -6.33 19.08 12.57
N LYS A 293 -7.23 19.05 13.57
CA LYS A 293 -8.01 20.22 13.99
C LYS A 293 -7.25 21.18 14.91
N LYS A 294 -6.30 20.69 15.70
CA LYS A 294 -5.69 21.49 16.79
C LYS A 294 -4.19 21.62 16.70
N LEU A 295 -3.50 20.67 16.06
CA LEU A 295 -2.04 20.55 16.18
C LEU A 295 -1.31 20.88 14.88
N LEU A 296 -1.92 20.60 13.72
CA LEU A 296 -1.40 21.04 12.44
C LEU A 296 -1.63 22.55 12.26
N PRO A 297 -0.75 23.25 11.50
CA PRO A 297 -0.93 24.67 11.23
C PRO A 297 -2.26 24.94 10.51
N GLN A 298 -3.15 25.70 11.15
CA GLN A 298 -4.51 25.92 10.63
C GLN A 298 -4.56 26.68 9.30
N GLN A 299 -3.51 27.46 8.99
CA GLN A 299 -3.35 28.08 7.67
C GLN A 299 -3.14 27.03 6.58
N GLU A 300 -2.36 25.99 6.87
CA GLU A 300 -2.15 24.88 5.93
C GLU A 300 -3.40 24.01 5.84
N VAL A 301 -4.06 23.69 6.95
CA VAL A 301 -5.36 22.97 6.92
C VAL A 301 -6.34 23.69 5.98
N SER A 302 -6.48 25.01 6.14
CA SER A 302 -7.34 25.85 5.30
C SER A 302 -6.91 25.89 3.83
N ARG A 303 -5.62 25.71 3.54
CA ARG A 303 -5.09 25.61 2.15
C ARG A 303 -5.45 24.26 1.56
N ILE A 304 -5.27 23.19 2.33
CA ILE A 304 -5.51 21.80 1.91
C ILE A 304 -6.98 21.54 1.64
N GLU A 305 -7.88 21.99 2.52
CA GLU A 305 -9.33 21.88 2.34
C GLU A 305 -9.86 22.63 1.09
N LYS A 306 -9.04 23.48 0.46
CA LYS A 306 -9.38 24.20 -0.78
C LYS A 306 -8.82 23.55 -2.04
N ILE A 307 -7.93 22.57 -1.94
CA ILE A 307 -7.33 21.92 -3.11
C ILE A 307 -8.39 21.10 -3.84
N GLU A 308 -9.10 20.27 -3.09
CA GLU A 308 -10.21 19.46 -3.58
C GLU A 308 -11.46 19.77 -2.75
N HIS A 309 -12.60 19.88 -3.41
CA HIS A 309 -13.87 20.10 -2.73
C HIS A 309 -14.31 18.80 -2.04
N LEU A 310 -14.31 18.80 -0.71
CA LEU A 310 -14.81 17.68 0.09
C LEU A 310 -16.23 18.03 0.58
N ASP A 311 -17.23 17.43 -0.06
CA ASP A 311 -18.64 17.64 0.28
C ASP A 311 -19.04 16.93 1.59
N GLU A 312 -18.38 15.81 1.92
CA GLU A 312 -18.69 14.95 3.06
C GLU A 312 -17.56 14.95 4.10
N MET A 313 -17.52 15.97 4.95
CA MET A 313 -16.53 16.10 6.03
C MET A 313 -16.60 14.96 7.06
N GLU A 314 -17.75 14.28 7.15
CA GLU A 314 -17.97 13.12 7.99
C GLU A 314 -17.08 11.93 7.61
N LEU A 315 -16.82 11.70 6.31
CA LEU A 315 -15.95 10.62 5.84
C LEU A 315 -14.50 10.85 6.26
N LEU A 316 -14.00 12.08 6.07
CA LEU A 316 -12.67 12.45 6.54
C LEU A 316 -12.57 12.34 8.06
N ARG A 317 -13.58 12.84 8.79
CA ARG A 317 -13.61 12.72 10.25
C ARG A 317 -13.58 11.26 10.67
N GLN A 318 -14.39 10.40 10.06
CA GLN A 318 -14.43 8.98 10.39
C GLN A 318 -13.08 8.32 10.08
N LEU A 319 -12.46 8.62 8.94
CA LEU A 319 -11.12 8.13 8.61
C LEU A 319 -10.08 8.54 9.66
N LEU A 320 -10.01 9.83 10.01
CA LEU A 320 -9.03 10.35 10.97
C LEU A 320 -9.29 9.87 12.42
N ASP A 321 -10.53 9.47 12.76
CA ASP A 321 -10.86 8.91 14.08
C ASP A 321 -10.29 7.49 14.27
N HIS A 322 -9.89 6.84 13.18
CA HIS A 322 -9.36 5.47 13.16
C HIS A 322 -7.86 5.38 12.96
N TYR A 323 -7.16 6.52 13.03
CA TYR A 323 -5.70 6.59 13.05
C TYR A 323 -5.24 7.44 14.21
N CYS A 324 -4.09 7.11 14.76
CA CYS A 324 -3.41 7.90 15.78
C CYS A 324 -1.94 8.08 15.44
N ILE A 325 -1.37 9.13 16.01
CA ILE A 325 0.07 9.30 16.11
C ILE A 325 0.45 9.35 17.58
N GLY A 326 1.49 8.61 17.93
CA GLY A 326 2.04 8.60 19.26
C GLY A 326 3.56 8.74 19.25
N TYR A 327 4.09 9.25 20.35
CA TYR A 327 5.52 9.19 20.62
C TYR A 327 5.78 8.67 22.03
N ALA A 328 6.81 7.84 22.15
CA ALA A 328 7.31 7.31 23.40
C ALA A 328 8.77 7.76 23.58
N LEU A 329 9.15 8.14 24.80
CA LEU A 329 10.49 8.60 25.13
C LEU A 329 11.04 7.83 26.33
N ASN A 330 12.27 7.36 26.18
CA ASN A 330 13.14 6.95 27.27
C ASN A 330 14.45 7.74 27.20
N ASP A 331 14.86 8.33 28.32
CA ASP A 331 16.12 9.07 28.43
C ASP A 331 16.83 8.66 29.72
N LYS A 332 17.61 7.58 29.65
CA LYS A 332 18.42 7.08 30.78
C LYS A 332 19.49 8.07 31.19
N SER A 333 19.91 8.93 30.26
CA SER A 333 20.94 9.93 30.51
C SER A 333 20.44 11.14 31.28
N GLU A 334 19.12 11.35 31.34
CA GLU A 334 18.42 12.56 31.82
C GLU A 334 18.88 13.88 31.18
N LYS A 335 19.82 13.85 30.22
CA LYS A 335 20.42 15.04 29.59
C LYS A 335 19.43 15.79 28.72
N PHE A 336 18.42 15.10 28.20
CA PHE A 336 17.51 15.63 27.19
C PHE A 336 16.06 15.72 27.66
N THR A 337 15.72 15.10 28.78
CA THR A 337 14.36 15.02 29.33
C THR A 337 13.72 16.42 29.50
N SER A 338 14.46 17.39 30.04
CA SER A 338 13.94 18.77 30.20
C SER A 338 13.71 19.51 28.88
N ARG A 339 14.50 19.22 27.84
CA ARG A 339 14.42 19.88 26.52
C ARG A 339 13.46 19.19 25.56
N LEU A 340 13.32 17.86 25.64
CA LEU A 340 12.46 17.05 24.79
C LEU A 340 11.02 17.02 25.30
N CYS A 341 10.79 16.75 26.60
CA CYS A 341 9.44 16.63 27.15
C CYS A 341 8.62 17.93 27.07
N ALA A 342 9.27 19.08 27.25
CA ALA A 342 8.59 20.38 27.18
C ALA A 342 8.20 20.81 25.76
N GLY A 343 8.81 20.24 24.70
CA GLY A 343 8.70 20.74 23.32
C GLY A 343 8.20 19.73 22.27
N MET A 344 8.15 18.44 22.60
CA MET A 344 7.58 17.40 21.73
C MET A 344 6.04 17.40 21.72
N SER A 345 5.40 18.17 22.61
CA SER A 345 3.96 18.38 22.58
C SER A 345 3.54 19.09 21.30
N LEU A 346 2.83 18.37 20.43
CA LEU A 346 2.25 18.89 19.19
C LEU A 346 1.41 20.18 19.40
N ALA A 347 0.87 20.41 20.60
CA ALA A 347 -0.06 21.50 20.91
C ALA A 347 0.57 22.91 21.00
N GLN A 348 1.89 23.05 21.02
CA GLN A 348 2.50 24.34 21.37
C GLN A 348 2.87 25.27 20.20
N TRP A 349 2.83 24.86 18.92
CA TRP A 349 3.42 25.68 17.85
C TRP A 349 2.68 25.67 16.50
N LYS A 350 2.56 26.88 15.92
CA LYS A 350 2.17 27.21 14.54
C LYS A 350 3.47 27.36 13.74
N LEU A 351 3.65 26.60 12.65
CA LEU A 351 4.81 26.79 11.75
C LEU A 351 4.65 28.11 10.97
N ASP A 352 5.68 28.93 10.96
CA ASP A 352 5.81 30.05 10.02
C ASP A 352 6.57 29.56 8.77
N TYR A 353 5.84 29.35 7.68
CA TYR A 353 6.41 29.07 6.36
C TYR A 353 6.85 30.34 5.62
N SER A 354 7.07 31.46 6.32
CA SER A 354 7.66 32.64 5.70
C SER A 354 9.17 32.44 5.54
N VAL A 355 9.56 31.66 4.53
CA VAL A 355 10.87 31.86 3.92
C VAL A 355 10.79 33.24 3.25
N SER A 356 11.15 34.28 3.99
CA SER A 356 11.55 35.55 3.40
C SER A 356 12.79 35.26 2.56
N SER A 357 12.60 34.97 1.27
CA SER A 357 13.61 35.24 0.27
C SER A 357 13.81 36.75 0.22
N ARG A 358 14.71 37.25 1.07
CA ARG A 358 15.28 38.59 0.91
C ARG A 358 16.18 38.56 -0.31
N ASN A 359 15.55 38.65 -1.48
CA ASN A 359 16.04 39.26 -2.73
C ASN A 359 15.27 38.69 -3.93
N CYS A 360 14.04 39.15 -4.11
CA CYS A 360 13.48 39.28 -5.45
C CYS A 360 12.77 40.63 -5.50
N ARG A 361 13.51 41.64 -5.99
CA ARG A 361 12.89 42.87 -6.47
C ARG A 361 11.99 42.47 -7.63
N THR A 362 10.71 42.76 -7.51
CA THR A 362 9.72 42.70 -8.59
C THR A 362 10.12 43.69 -9.68
N ALA A 363 10.89 43.25 -10.68
CA ALA A 363 11.18 44.07 -11.86
C ALA A 363 11.65 43.28 -13.11
N ASP A 364 11.59 41.95 -13.17
CA ASP A 364 12.06 41.20 -14.35
C ASP A 364 10.92 40.53 -15.11
N ASN A 365 10.55 41.12 -16.24
CA ASN A 365 9.53 40.70 -17.23
C ASN A 365 9.91 39.43 -18.03
N VAL A 366 10.80 38.57 -17.53
CA VAL A 366 11.43 37.51 -18.35
C VAL A 366 10.73 36.14 -18.23
N TYR A 367 9.74 35.98 -17.35
CA TYR A 367 9.04 34.70 -17.12
C TYR A 367 7.55 34.71 -17.42
N ASN A 368 7.07 35.61 -18.27
CA ASN A 368 5.68 35.59 -18.71
C ASN A 368 5.56 34.81 -20.04
N PRO A 369 4.68 33.80 -20.13
CA PRO A 369 4.43 33.10 -21.38
C PRO A 369 3.84 34.08 -22.43
N PRO A 370 4.07 33.85 -23.74
CA PRO A 370 3.51 34.69 -24.80
C PRO A 370 1.99 34.83 -24.64
N GLY A 371 1.50 36.05 -24.36
CA GLY A 371 0.07 36.38 -24.21
C GLY A 371 -0.39 36.97 -22.87
N PHE A 372 0.48 37.14 -21.87
CA PHE A 372 0.06 37.69 -20.57
C PHE A 372 0.04 39.22 -20.54
N HIS A 373 -1.15 39.82 -20.50
CA HIS A 373 -1.36 41.26 -20.23
C HIS A 373 -2.05 41.46 -18.87
N PRO A 374 -1.41 42.16 -17.90
CA PRO A 374 -2.03 42.45 -16.61
C PRO A 374 -2.88 43.72 -16.72
N GLY A 375 -4.12 43.56 -17.16
CA GLY A 375 -5.07 44.68 -17.21
C GLY A 375 -6.19 44.52 -18.22
N ALA A 376 -7.09 43.56 -18.02
CA ALA A 376 -8.37 43.52 -18.70
C ALA A 376 -9.39 42.71 -17.89
N THR A 377 -9.96 43.33 -16.85
CA THR A 377 -11.32 43.00 -16.44
C THR A 377 -12.30 43.51 -17.49
N SER A 378 -13.19 42.62 -17.92
CA SER A 378 -14.44 42.90 -18.65
C SER A 378 -14.31 43.12 -20.17
N ALA A 379 -14.42 42.04 -20.95
CA ALA A 379 -15.25 41.91 -22.15
C ALA A 379 -14.77 40.75 -23.04
N GLN A 380 -15.37 39.56 -22.89
CA GLN A 380 -15.61 38.59 -23.97
C GLN A 380 -16.31 37.34 -23.41
N HIS A 381 -17.62 37.46 -23.18
CA HIS A 381 -18.54 36.37 -23.47
C HIS A 381 -18.80 36.40 -24.98
N HIS A 382 -18.99 35.22 -25.59
CA HIS A 382 -19.24 34.94 -27.01
C HIS A 382 -18.02 34.92 -27.93
N VAL A 383 -17.19 33.85 -27.92
CA VAL A 383 -16.75 33.12 -29.14
C VAL A 383 -16.37 31.64 -28.84
N ASP A 384 -15.99 31.24 -27.62
CA ASP A 384 -15.38 29.90 -27.39
C ASP A 384 -16.33 28.69 -27.19
N ASN A 385 -17.64 28.83 -27.39
CA ASN A 385 -18.60 27.76 -27.03
C ASN A 385 -18.70 26.61 -28.05
N GLU A 386 -18.23 26.79 -29.29
CA GLU A 386 -18.30 25.74 -30.33
C GLU A 386 -17.12 24.76 -30.25
N GLN A 387 -15.89 25.25 -30.02
CA GLN A 387 -14.70 24.38 -29.96
C GLN A 387 -14.67 23.50 -28.70
N ALA A 388 -15.14 24.01 -27.56
CA ALA A 388 -15.23 23.22 -26.33
C ALA A 388 -16.29 22.10 -26.44
N SER A 389 -17.39 22.35 -27.14
CA SER A 389 -18.46 21.36 -27.38
C SER A 389 -17.99 20.23 -28.31
N GLU A 390 -17.29 20.55 -29.39
CA GLU A 390 -16.74 19.55 -30.32
C GLU A 390 -15.68 18.65 -29.65
N GLN A 391 -14.84 19.23 -28.81
CA GLN A 391 -13.80 18.51 -28.09
C GLN A 391 -14.39 17.57 -27.03
N GLN A 392 -15.45 18.01 -26.34
CA GLN A 392 -16.21 17.21 -25.39
C GLN A 392 -16.96 16.06 -26.06
N GLU A 393 -17.53 16.29 -27.25
CA GLU A 393 -18.20 15.25 -28.04
C GLU A 393 -17.21 14.19 -28.56
N HIS A 394 -16.03 14.62 -29.03
CA HIS A 394 -14.97 13.70 -29.46
C HIS A 394 -14.46 12.81 -28.31
N LEU A 395 -14.31 13.38 -27.11
CA LEU A 395 -13.93 12.64 -25.91
C LEU A 395 -15.01 11.63 -25.48
N ALA A 396 -16.29 12.00 -25.55
CA ALA A 396 -17.41 11.11 -25.24
C ALA A 396 -17.47 9.93 -26.23
N LYS A 397 -17.29 10.18 -27.53
CA LYS A 397 -17.22 9.13 -28.57
C LYS A 397 -16.07 8.15 -28.33
N LYS A 398 -14.88 8.64 -27.96
CA LYS A 398 -13.73 7.79 -27.64
C LYS A 398 -14.01 6.90 -26.43
N ARG A 399 -14.59 7.47 -25.37
CA ARG A 399 -14.98 6.75 -24.16
C ARG A 399 -16.00 5.65 -24.44
N ALA A 400 -17.00 5.92 -25.28
CA ALA A 400 -17.99 4.94 -25.70
C ALA A 400 -17.38 3.74 -26.44
N TRP A 401 -16.39 4.00 -27.32
CA TRP A 401 -15.64 2.96 -28.01
C TRP A 401 -14.77 2.12 -27.08
N ASP A 402 -14.13 2.73 -26.09
CA ASP A 402 -13.33 2.00 -25.10
C ASP A 402 -14.20 1.09 -24.21
N VAL A 403 -15.37 1.57 -23.78
CA VAL A 403 -16.34 0.75 -23.02
C VAL A 403 -16.87 -0.40 -23.87
N ALA A 404 -17.23 -0.14 -25.13
CA ALA A 404 -17.74 -1.17 -26.04
C ALA A 404 -16.71 -2.27 -26.35
N MET A 405 -15.43 -1.91 -26.53
CA MET A 405 -14.36 -2.84 -26.86
C MET A 405 -13.77 -3.57 -25.64
N ALA A 406 -14.06 -3.13 -24.41
CA ALA A 406 -13.46 -3.70 -23.20
C ALA A 406 -13.61 -5.23 -23.08
N PRO A 407 -14.80 -5.85 -23.34
CA PRO A 407 -14.94 -7.31 -23.30
C PRO A 407 -14.07 -8.01 -24.36
N ALA A 408 -14.01 -7.47 -25.58
CA ALA A 408 -13.20 -8.04 -26.67
C ALA A 408 -11.69 -7.97 -26.37
N LYS A 409 -11.21 -6.85 -25.80
CA LYS A 409 -9.80 -6.67 -25.39
C LYS A 409 -9.38 -7.64 -24.28
N SER A 410 -10.33 -8.18 -23.51
CA SER A 410 -10.04 -9.15 -22.43
C SER A 410 -9.86 -10.59 -22.90
N LEU A 411 -10.33 -10.94 -24.10
CA LEU A 411 -10.30 -12.31 -24.63
C LEU A 411 -8.89 -12.91 -24.73
N PRO A 412 -7.85 -12.21 -25.21
CA PRO A 412 -6.51 -12.78 -25.33
C PRO A 412 -5.90 -13.17 -23.97
N VAL A 413 -6.11 -12.35 -22.94
CA VAL A 413 -5.61 -12.63 -21.58
C VAL A 413 -6.34 -13.84 -20.99
N ASN A 414 -7.65 -13.91 -21.17
CA ASN A 414 -8.45 -15.04 -20.72
C ASN A 414 -8.08 -16.33 -21.46
N MET A 415 -7.76 -16.25 -22.76
CA MET A 415 -7.29 -17.38 -23.55
C MET A 415 -5.91 -17.88 -23.07
N PHE A 416 -4.99 -16.97 -22.76
CA PHE A 416 -3.68 -17.32 -22.21
C PHE A 416 -3.79 -17.98 -20.83
N MET A 417 -4.62 -17.42 -19.96
CA MET A 417 -4.92 -17.99 -18.64
C MET A 417 -5.51 -19.41 -18.75
N MET A 418 -6.42 -19.61 -19.70
CA MET A 418 -7.05 -20.89 -20.01
C MET A 418 -6.04 -21.95 -20.48
N TYR A 419 -5.04 -21.53 -21.28
CA TYR A 419 -3.95 -22.38 -21.74
C TYR A 419 -3.04 -22.82 -20.59
N MET A 420 -2.67 -21.88 -19.71
CA MET A 420 -1.79 -22.15 -18.56
C MET A 420 -2.42 -23.06 -17.50
N ALA A 421 -3.75 -23.01 -17.34
CA ALA A 421 -4.47 -23.80 -16.33
C ALA A 421 -4.54 -25.32 -16.63
N GLY A 422 -4.07 -25.78 -17.79
CA GLY A 422 -4.06 -27.21 -18.15
C GLY A 422 -5.45 -27.84 -18.24
N ARG A 423 -5.52 -29.19 -18.29
CA ARG A 423 -6.78 -29.97 -18.35
C ARG A 423 -7.16 -30.63 -17.02
N SER A 424 -6.44 -30.36 -15.94
CA SER A 424 -6.70 -30.98 -14.64
C SER A 424 -7.94 -30.39 -13.97
N VAL A 425 -8.84 -31.27 -13.51
CA VAL A 425 -10.02 -30.88 -12.73
C VAL A 425 -9.58 -30.67 -11.29
N SER A 426 -9.45 -29.41 -10.88
CA SER A 426 -9.18 -29.02 -9.50
C SER A 426 -10.04 -27.82 -9.11
N ILE A 427 -10.15 -27.54 -7.81
CA ILE A 427 -11.08 -26.53 -7.29
C ILE A 427 -10.80 -25.11 -7.84
N PHE A 428 -9.53 -24.80 -8.10
CA PHE A 428 -9.09 -23.48 -8.55
C PHE A 428 -9.48 -23.15 -10.01
N PRO A 429 -9.22 -24.03 -11.00
CA PRO A 429 -9.77 -23.90 -12.36
C PRO A 429 -11.30 -23.87 -12.43
N ILE A 430 -12.01 -24.63 -11.58
CA ILE A 430 -13.49 -24.62 -11.56
C ILE A 430 -14.02 -23.24 -11.15
N MET A 431 -13.46 -22.65 -10.09
CA MET A 431 -13.82 -21.30 -9.63
C MET A 431 -13.48 -20.22 -10.67
N MET A 432 -12.33 -20.34 -11.35
CA MET A 432 -11.93 -19.45 -12.44
C MET A 432 -12.94 -19.50 -13.59
N VAL A 433 -13.31 -20.71 -14.04
CA VAL A 433 -14.26 -20.91 -15.14
C VAL A 433 -15.67 -20.42 -14.77
N GLY A 434 -16.09 -20.60 -13.52
CA GLY A 434 -17.34 -20.06 -13.00
C GLY A 434 -17.40 -18.53 -13.06
N MET A 435 -16.34 -17.84 -12.63
CA MET A 435 -16.25 -16.37 -12.76
C MET A 435 -16.19 -15.92 -14.23
N MET A 436 -15.54 -16.71 -15.09
CA MET A 436 -15.38 -16.42 -16.51
C MET A 436 -16.70 -16.59 -17.30
N LEU A 437 -17.63 -17.41 -16.81
CA LEU A 437 -19.01 -17.50 -17.32
C LEU A 437 -19.92 -16.42 -16.72
N TRP A 438 -19.84 -16.22 -15.39
CA TRP A 438 -20.77 -15.36 -14.67
C TRP A 438 -20.58 -13.87 -14.97
N ARG A 439 -19.34 -13.40 -15.10
CA ARG A 439 -19.06 -11.98 -15.36
C ARG A 439 -19.60 -11.51 -16.72
N PRO A 440 -19.33 -12.20 -17.85
CA PRO A 440 -19.92 -11.82 -19.14
C PRO A 440 -21.44 -12.02 -19.18
N ALA A 441 -21.98 -13.06 -18.53
CA ALA A 441 -23.43 -13.27 -18.46
C ALA A 441 -24.12 -12.10 -17.74
N LYS A 442 -23.59 -11.67 -16.58
CA LYS A 442 -24.09 -10.49 -15.86
C LYS A 442 -24.00 -9.23 -16.71
N ALA A 443 -22.90 -9.04 -17.46
CA ALA A 443 -22.71 -7.91 -18.35
C ALA A 443 -23.74 -7.87 -19.50
N LEU A 444 -24.14 -9.04 -20.04
CA LEU A 444 -25.19 -9.13 -21.06
C LEU A 444 -26.58 -8.75 -20.51
N PHE A 445 -26.88 -9.08 -19.25
CA PHE A 445 -28.14 -8.65 -18.62
C PHE A 445 -28.14 -7.17 -18.24
N SER A 446 -26.97 -6.54 -18.09
CA SER A 446 -26.83 -5.14 -17.67
C SER A 446 -26.41 -4.18 -18.78
N VAL A 447 -26.55 -4.55 -20.07
CA VAL A 447 -26.09 -3.72 -21.21
C VAL A 447 -26.65 -2.29 -21.13
N ASN A 448 -27.96 -2.15 -20.91
CA ASN A 448 -28.57 -0.82 -20.83
C ASN A 448 -28.07 -0.01 -19.62
N ALA A 449 -27.80 -0.67 -18.49
CA ALA A 449 -27.24 0.01 -17.31
C ALA A 449 -25.78 0.47 -17.55
N THR A 450 -24.99 -0.28 -18.32
CA THR A 450 -23.60 0.06 -18.66
C THR A 450 -23.51 1.28 -19.59
N PHE A 451 -24.47 1.45 -20.50
CA PHE A 451 -24.47 2.55 -21.47
C PHE A 451 -25.31 3.78 -21.06
N LYS A 452 -26.17 3.67 -20.03
CA LYS A 452 -27.00 4.78 -19.53
C LYS A 452 -26.21 6.07 -19.22
N PRO A 453 -25.05 6.03 -18.52
CA PRO A 453 -24.26 7.25 -18.26
C PRO A 453 -23.64 7.88 -19.50
N LEU A 454 -23.56 7.14 -20.62
CA LEU A 454 -23.01 7.60 -21.89
C LEU A 454 -24.11 8.14 -22.83
N GLU A 455 -25.36 7.71 -22.64
CA GLU A 455 -26.55 8.24 -23.32
C GLU A 455 -26.89 9.65 -22.82
N ASP A 456 -26.72 9.90 -21.51
CA ASP A 456 -26.95 11.22 -20.89
C ASP A 456 -25.95 12.31 -21.35
N GLN A 457 -24.88 11.93 -22.04
CA GLN A 457 -23.81 12.83 -22.52
C GLN A 457 -23.97 13.26 -24.00
N ASN A 458 -25.18 13.21 -24.57
CA ASN A 458 -25.48 13.60 -25.96
C ASN A 458 -24.60 12.90 -27.02
N THR A 459 -24.12 11.68 -26.74
CA THR A 459 -23.54 10.85 -27.80
C THR A 459 -24.71 10.29 -28.61
N GLY A 460 -24.66 10.37 -29.94
CA GLY A 460 -25.74 9.91 -30.83
C GLY A 460 -26.11 8.42 -30.70
N SER A 461 -26.67 7.81 -31.73
CA SER A 461 -27.13 6.41 -31.66
C SER A 461 -26.03 5.42 -31.22
N MET A 462 -26.12 4.91 -29.98
CA MET A 462 -25.17 3.96 -29.36
C MET A 462 -25.44 2.50 -29.73
N ILE A 463 -26.26 2.24 -30.75
CA ILE A 463 -26.67 0.89 -31.13
C ILE A 463 -25.46 0.04 -31.54
N VAL A 464 -24.52 0.61 -32.30
CA VAL A 464 -23.30 -0.08 -32.74
C VAL A 464 -22.41 -0.48 -31.55
N HIS A 465 -22.24 0.42 -30.59
CA HIS A 465 -21.46 0.18 -29.37
C HIS A 465 -22.05 -0.95 -28.52
N LYS A 466 -23.38 -0.99 -28.38
CA LYS A 466 -24.08 -2.08 -27.69
C LYS A 466 -23.90 -3.43 -28.40
N ILE A 467 -23.98 -3.46 -29.73
CA ILE A 467 -23.74 -4.69 -30.52
C ILE A 467 -22.33 -5.22 -30.30
N ILE A 468 -21.31 -4.35 -30.38
CA ILE A 468 -19.90 -4.75 -30.19
C ILE A 468 -19.67 -5.27 -28.77
N PHE A 469 -20.24 -4.60 -27.77
CA PHE A 469 -20.16 -5.04 -26.37
C PHE A 469 -20.81 -6.42 -26.16
N VAL A 470 -21.98 -6.66 -26.77
CA VAL A 470 -22.66 -7.96 -26.72
C VAL A 470 -21.83 -9.05 -27.40
N LEU A 471 -21.31 -8.79 -28.60
CA LEU A 471 -20.46 -9.74 -29.33
C LEU A 471 -19.19 -10.11 -28.54
N GLY A 472 -18.55 -9.13 -27.89
CA GLY A 472 -17.37 -9.38 -27.06
C GLY A 472 -17.68 -10.26 -25.84
N ASN A 473 -18.81 -10.04 -25.18
CA ASN A 473 -19.24 -10.88 -24.06
C ASN A 473 -19.71 -12.28 -24.50
N LEU A 474 -20.38 -12.40 -25.65
CA LEU A 474 -20.71 -13.71 -26.24
C LEU A 474 -19.46 -14.50 -26.59
N GLY A 475 -18.43 -13.84 -27.13
CA GLY A 475 -17.11 -14.44 -27.36
C GLY A 475 -16.47 -14.96 -26.07
N ALA A 476 -16.59 -14.22 -24.96
CA ALA A 476 -16.07 -14.63 -23.66
C ALA A 476 -16.81 -15.86 -23.09
N ILE A 477 -18.15 -15.89 -23.24
CA ILE A 477 -18.97 -17.05 -22.86
C ILE A 477 -18.60 -18.27 -23.70
N ALA A 478 -18.47 -18.12 -25.01
CA ALA A 478 -18.08 -19.22 -25.90
C ALA A 478 -16.70 -19.80 -25.50
N LEU A 479 -15.74 -18.94 -25.15
CA LEU A 479 -14.41 -19.34 -24.70
C LEU A 479 -14.46 -20.07 -23.35
N ALA A 480 -15.33 -19.63 -22.44
CA ALA A 480 -15.53 -20.31 -21.16
C ALA A 480 -16.22 -21.68 -21.33
N ILE A 481 -17.24 -21.79 -22.20
CA ILE A 481 -17.88 -23.07 -22.54
C ILE A 481 -16.87 -24.03 -23.17
N TYR A 482 -16.00 -23.52 -24.07
CA TYR A 482 -14.91 -24.31 -24.62
C TYR A 482 -13.97 -24.83 -23.53
N LYS A 483 -13.66 -24.01 -22.50
CA LYS A 483 -12.88 -24.48 -21.34
C LYS A 483 -13.59 -25.59 -20.58
N VAL A 484 -14.85 -25.42 -20.21
CA VAL A 484 -15.67 -26.43 -19.51
C VAL A 484 -15.65 -27.76 -20.28
N HIS A 485 -15.78 -27.69 -21.60
CA HIS A 485 -15.64 -28.85 -22.49
C HIS A 485 -14.25 -29.50 -22.40
N THR A 486 -13.17 -28.71 -22.52
CA THR A 486 -11.79 -29.26 -22.43
C THR A 486 -11.43 -29.83 -21.05
N MET A 487 -12.19 -29.50 -20.02
CA MET A 487 -12.03 -30.01 -18.66
C MET A 487 -12.93 -31.21 -18.36
N GLY A 488 -13.76 -31.68 -19.31
CA GLY A 488 -14.63 -32.84 -19.12
C GLY A 488 -15.78 -32.59 -18.13
N LEU A 489 -16.20 -31.33 -17.96
CA LEU A 489 -17.28 -30.95 -17.03
C LEU A 489 -18.66 -30.90 -17.71
N LEU A 490 -18.73 -31.07 -19.03
CA LEU A 490 -19.99 -31.21 -19.76
C LEU A 490 -20.32 -32.70 -19.90
N PRO A 491 -21.57 -33.14 -19.65
CA PRO A 491 -21.99 -34.53 -19.80
C PRO A 491 -22.18 -34.89 -21.28
N ASN A 492 -21.08 -34.93 -22.04
CA ASN A 492 -21.08 -35.17 -23.48
C ASN A 492 -20.38 -36.48 -23.86
N THR A 493 -19.90 -37.24 -22.89
CA THR A 493 -19.19 -38.50 -23.10
C THR A 493 -20.12 -39.68 -22.81
N PRO A 494 -20.10 -40.77 -23.59
CA PRO A 494 -20.89 -41.97 -23.31
C PRO A 494 -20.63 -42.57 -21.92
N SER A 495 -19.43 -42.33 -21.36
CA SER A 495 -19.06 -42.75 -19.99
C SER A 495 -19.89 -42.07 -18.90
N ASP A 496 -20.39 -40.85 -19.15
CA ASP A 496 -21.14 -40.05 -18.17
C ASP A 496 -22.55 -40.61 -17.93
N TRP A 497 -22.97 -41.58 -18.77
CA TRP A 497 -24.29 -42.22 -18.74
C TRP A 497 -24.22 -43.69 -18.30
N LEU A 498 -23.05 -44.20 -17.93
CA LEU A 498 -22.84 -45.60 -17.52
C LEU A 498 -23.68 -45.99 -16.29
N GLU A 499 -24.01 -45.02 -15.43
CA GLU A 499 -24.85 -45.23 -14.24
C GLU A 499 -26.30 -45.60 -14.59
N PHE A 500 -26.77 -45.25 -15.80
CA PHE A 500 -28.11 -45.58 -16.29
C PHE A 500 -28.17 -46.92 -17.04
N ILE A 501 -27.03 -47.60 -17.22
CA ILE A 501 -26.99 -48.93 -17.84
C ILE A 501 -27.24 -49.99 -16.76
N PRO A 502 -28.22 -50.90 -16.93
CA PRO A 502 -28.48 -51.95 -15.96
C PRO A 502 -27.25 -52.86 -15.83
N GLN A 503 -26.79 -53.06 -14.59
CA GLN A 503 -25.64 -53.91 -14.29
C GLN A 503 -25.96 -55.38 -14.65
N PRO A 504 -25.10 -56.08 -15.42
CA PRO A 504 -25.30 -57.50 -15.71
C PRO A 504 -25.17 -58.32 -14.42
N GLN A 505 -26.28 -58.94 -14.00
CA GLN A 505 -26.33 -59.78 -12.80
C GLN A 505 -25.49 -61.05 -13.03
N ARG A 506 -24.37 -61.20 -12.30
CA ARG A 506 -23.57 -62.43 -12.37
C ARG A 506 -24.32 -63.58 -11.71
N VAL A 507 -24.82 -64.51 -12.53
CA VAL A 507 -25.47 -65.73 -12.04
C VAL A 507 -24.39 -66.70 -11.56
N GLN A 508 -24.29 -66.91 -10.26
CA GLN A 508 -23.43 -67.97 -9.68
C GLN A 508 -24.28 -69.23 -9.50
N TYR A 509 -24.00 -70.28 -10.28
CA TYR A 509 -24.59 -71.59 -10.10
C TYR A 509 -23.71 -72.42 -9.17
N SER A 510 -24.30 -73.01 -8.13
CA SER A 510 -23.69 -74.10 -7.37
C SER A 510 -24.50 -75.37 -7.65
N ILE A 511 -23.83 -76.44 -8.10
CA ILE A 511 -24.45 -77.74 -8.36
C ILE A 511 -24.21 -78.60 -7.13
N VAL A 512 -25.27 -78.96 -6.41
CA VAL A 512 -25.22 -79.94 -5.32
C VAL A 512 -25.85 -81.23 -5.83
N SER A 513 -25.04 -82.28 -5.98
CA SER A 513 -25.49 -83.63 -6.31
C SER A 513 -25.94 -84.34 -5.03
N SER A 514 -27.19 -84.81 -4.99
CA SER A 514 -27.72 -85.67 -3.93
C SER A 514 -27.98 -87.06 -4.49
N ILE A 515 -27.00 -87.96 -4.33
CA ILE A 515 -27.21 -89.40 -4.46
C ILE A 515 -26.76 -90.02 -3.14
N TYR A 516 -27.70 -90.24 -2.23
CA TYR A 516 -27.67 -91.30 -1.22
C TYR A 516 -29.10 -91.54 -0.72
N THR A 517 -29.74 -92.58 -1.26
CA THR A 517 -30.76 -93.40 -0.57
C THR A 517 -30.50 -94.84 -0.94
#